data_AF-A0AAX0VP69-F1
#
_entry.id   AF-A0AAX0VP69-F1
#
_cell.length_a   1.000
_cell.length_b   1.000
_cell.length_c   1.000
_cell.angle_alpha   90.00
_cell.angle_beta   90.00
_cell.angle_gamma   90.00
#
_symmetry.space_group_name_H-M   'P 1'
#
loop_
_entity.id
_entity.type
_entity.pdbx_description
1 polymer ?
#
loop_
_entity_poly.entity_id
_entity_poly.type
_entity_poly.pdbx_seq_one_letter_code
_entity_poly.pdbx_strand_id
1 'polypeptide(L)' 'MTITTTDTRVYTDHLTTELGRLGQRLVDFGQALQSPSTTVAELQVLAKSCGIKLHMRTVAESGEQP' A
#
# COMPACT_ATOMS: atom_id res chain seq x y z
N MET A 1 19.83 11.39 39.20
CA MET A 1 20.06 11.05 37.79
C MET A 1 18.79 10.38 37.28
N THR A 2 17.86 11.17 36.74
CA THR A 2 16.54 10.70 36.33
C THR A 2 16.65 10.17 34.91
N ILE A 3 16.60 8.85 34.76
CA ILE A 3 16.69 8.19 33.46
C ILE A 3 15.41 8.51 32.67
N THR A 4 15.57 9.12 31.49
CA THR A 4 14.51 9.62 30.60
C THR A 4 13.76 8.46 29.92
N THR A 5 12.93 7.73 30.67
CA THR A 5 12.14 6.58 30.18
C THR A 5 10.84 7.00 29.47
N THR A 6 10.86 8.09 28.70
CA THR A 6 9.67 8.60 27.97
C THR A 6 9.83 8.45 26.45
N ASP A 7 11.06 8.43 25.95
CA ASP A 7 11.38 8.44 24.51
C ASP A 7 10.96 7.14 23.80
N THR A 8 11.24 5.98 24.40
CA THR A 8 11.00 4.68 23.77
C THR A 8 9.51 4.34 23.58
N ARG A 9 8.64 4.82 24.49
CA ARG A 9 7.20 4.52 24.43
C ARG A 9 6.50 5.29 23.29
N VAL A 10 6.88 6.55 23.08
CA VAL A 10 6.32 7.38 22.01
C VAL A 10 6.79 6.90 20.64
N TYR A 11 8.06 6.48 20.53
CA TYR A 11 8.61 5.91 19.28
C TYR A 11 7.88 4.62 18.85
N THR A 12 7.56 3.76 19.82
CA THR A 12 6.88 2.48 19.55
C THR A 12 5.41 2.69 19.13
N ASP A 13 4.71 3.66 19.73
CA ASP A 13 3.34 4.04 19.35
C ASP A 13 3.28 4.67 17.94
N HIS A 14 4.23 5.55 17.63
CA HIS A 14 4.33 6.17 16.31
C HIS A 14 4.64 5.13 15.22
N LEU A 15 5.54 4.18 15.46
CA LEU A 15 5.83 3.08 14.55
C LEU A 15 4.60 2.18 14.32
N THR A 16 3.85 1.89 15.38
CA THR A 16 2.61 1.11 15.30
C THR A 16 1.57 1.82 14.44
N THR A 17 1.48 3.14 14.58
CA THR A 17 0.57 3.98 13.79
C THR A 17 0.95 4.04 12.32
N GLU A 18 2.24 4.23 12.00
CA GLU A 18 2.71 4.32 10.61
C GLU A 18 2.68 2.97 9.90
N LEU A 19 3.03 1.87 10.59
CA LEU A 19 2.86 0.52 10.07
C LEU A 19 1.38 0.19 9.86
N GLY A 20 0.51 0.61 10.80
CA GLY A 20 -0.94 0.45 10.67
C GLY A 20 -1.51 1.20 9.47
N ARG A 21 -1.08 2.45 9.26
CA ARG A 21 -1.43 3.27 8.08
C ARG A 21 -0.94 2.65 6.79
N LEU A 22 0.27 2.11 6.76
CA LEU A 22 0.79 1.37 5.61
C LEU A 22 -0.04 0.11 5.36
N GLY A 23 -0.36 -0.66 6.40
CA GLY A 23 -1.19 -1.86 6.32
C GLY A 23 -2.57 -1.58 5.73
N GLN A 24 -3.25 -0.52 6.18
CA GLN A 24 -4.53 -0.11 5.60
C GLN A 24 -4.42 0.21 4.11
N ARG A 25 -3.41 1.00 3.71
CA ARG A 25 -3.20 1.35 2.29
C ARG A 25 -2.90 0.12 1.43
N LEU A 26 -2.22 -0.89 1.97
CA LEU A 26 -1.99 -2.16 1.29
C LEU A 26 -3.28 -2.96 1.11
N VAL A 27 -4.18 -2.94 2.10
CA VAL A 27 -5.51 -3.58 2.00
C VAL A 27 -6.35 -2.86 0.94
N ASP A 28 -6.43 -1.54 0.97
CA ASP A 28 -7.13 -0.73 -0.05
C ASP A 28 -6.57 -1.00 -1.45
N PHE A 29 -5.24 -1.07 -1.57
CA PHE A 29 -4.58 -1.41 -2.83
C PHE A 29 -4.97 -2.79 -3.34
N GLY A 30 -5.03 -3.80 -2.47
CA GLY A 30 -5.49 -5.14 -2.83
C GLY A 30 -6.96 -5.18 -3.28
N GLN A 31 -7.84 -4.45 -2.60
CA GLN A 31 -9.25 -4.33 -2.99
C GLN A 31 -9.40 -3.62 -4.35
N ALA A 32 -8.60 -2.58 -4.57
CA ALA A 32 -8.54 -1.88 -5.85
C ALA A 32 -8.07 -2.82 -6.98
N LEU A 33 -7.09 -3.70 -6.74
CA LEU A 33 -6.65 -4.70 -7.71
C LEU A 33 -7.74 -5.71 -8.07
N GLN A 34 -8.61 -6.06 -7.13
CA GLN A 34 -9.72 -7.00 -7.35
C GLN A 34 -10.92 -6.35 -8.03
N SER A 35 -11.00 -5.02 -8.00
CA SER A 35 -12.15 -4.29 -8.51
C SER A 35 -12.05 -4.08 -10.03
N PRO A 36 -13.01 -4.58 -10.83
CA PRO A 36 -12.95 -4.54 -12.29
C PRO A 36 -13.12 -3.13 -12.88
N SER A 37 -13.61 -2.18 -12.08
CA SER A 37 -13.74 -0.77 -12.43
C SER A 37 -12.48 0.05 -12.14
N THR A 38 -11.50 -0.51 -11.43
CA THR A 38 -10.30 0.22 -11.05
C THR A 38 -9.38 0.40 -12.23
N THR A 39 -8.97 1.64 -12.46
CA THR A 39 -8.04 1.94 -13.54
C THR A 39 -6.60 1.72 -13.11
N VAL A 40 -5.73 1.42 -14.08
CA VAL A 40 -4.27 1.32 -13.87
C VAL A 40 -3.68 2.61 -13.28
N ALA A 41 -4.29 3.77 -13.57
CA ALA A 41 -3.88 5.05 -13.00
C ALA A 41 -4.15 5.12 -11.49
N GLU A 42 -5.32 4.68 -11.03
CA GLU A 42 -5.64 4.62 -9.59
C GLU A 42 -4.75 3.63 -8.84
N LEU A 43 -4.46 2.47 -9.46
CA LEU A 43 -3.53 1.48 -8.90
C LEU A 43 -2.11 2.05 -8.76
N GLN A 44 -1.64 2.82 -9.74
CA GLN A 44 -0.35 3.51 -9.61
C GLN A 44 -0.32 4.55 -8.50
N VAL A 45 -1.42 5.29 -8.29
CA VAL A 45 -1.53 6.26 -7.20
C VAL A 45 -1.48 5.55 -5.84
N LEU A 46 -2.23 4.46 -5.68
CA LEU A 46 -2.25 3.67 -4.46
C LEU A 46 -0.89 3.00 -4.18
N ALA A 47 -0.21 2.46 -5.20
CA ALA A 47 1.12 1.90 -5.05
C ALA A 47 2.17 2.95 -4.64
N LYS A 48 2.13 4.15 -5.25
CA LYS A 48 2.97 5.28 -4.83
C LYS A 48 2.71 5.68 -3.39
N SER A 49 1.44 5.65 -2.98
CA SER A 49 1.02 5.83 -1.59
C SER A 49 1.79 4.85 -0.71
N CYS A 50 1.71 3.56 -0.97
CA CYS A 50 2.39 2.52 -0.18
C CYS A 50 3.93 2.56 -0.24
N GLY A 51 4.54 3.44 -1.04
CA GLY A 51 5.99 3.51 -1.23
C GLY A 51 6.55 2.34 -2.06
N ILE A 52 5.69 1.61 -2.77
CA ILE A 52 6.07 0.45 -3.59
C ILE A 52 6.07 0.81 -5.07
N LYS A 53 7.02 0.24 -5.81
CA LYS A 53 7.04 0.34 -7.27
C LYS A 53 6.15 -0.74 -7.85
N LEU A 54 5.04 -0.34 -8.45
CA LEU A 54 4.15 -1.24 -9.15
C LEU A 54 4.60 -1.44 -10.59
N HIS A 55 5.02 -2.65 -10.94
CA HIS A 55 5.22 -3.07 -12.32
C HIS A 55 4.01 -3.89 -12.76
N MET A 56 3.11 -3.26 -13.53
CA MET A 56 2.00 -3.95 -14.17
C MET A 56 2.38 -4.27 -15.61
N ARG A 57 2.27 -5.56 -15.97
CA ARG A 57 2.30 -6.00 -17.36
C ARG A 57 0.86 -6.23 -17.78
N THR A 58 0.33 -5.36 -18.64
CA THR A 58 -0.95 -5.60 -19.29
C THR A 58 -0.77 -6.79 -20.24
N VAL A 59 -1.27 -7.95 -19.87
CA VAL A 59 -1.53 -9.02 -20.83
C VAL A 59 -2.86 -8.67 -21.46
N ALA A 60 -2.84 -8.11 -22.67
CA ALA A 60 -4.03 -8.21 -23.50
C ALA A 60 -4.23 -9.71 -23.70
N GLU A 61 -5.37 -10.25 -23.26
CA GLU A 61 -5.89 -11.46 -23.87
C GLU A 61 -6.02 -11.12 -25.35
N SER A 62 -5.00 -11.47 -26.14
CA SER A 62 -5.15 -11.64 -27.57
C SER A 62 -6.27 -12.64 -27.70
N GLY A 63 -7.48 -12.15 -27.97
CA GLY A 63 -8.62 -13.01 -28.23
C GLY A 63 -8.16 -14.04 -29.25
N GLU A 64 -8.31 -15.31 -28.87
CA GLU A 64 -8.31 -16.43 -29.79
C GLU A 64 -9.28 -16.06 -30.93
N GLN A 65 -8.72 -15.54 -32.03
CA GLN A 65 -9.48 -15.32 -33.24
C GLN A 65 -9.74 -16.70 -33.86
N PRO A 66 -10.96 -16.94 -34.38
CA PRO A 66 -11.55 -18.25 -34.60
C PRO A 66 -10.79 -19.17 -35.56
#